data_AF-A0A366LMX5-F1
#
_entry.id   AF-A0A366LMX5-F1
#
_cell.length_a   1.000
_cell.length_b   1.000
_cell.length_c   1.000
_cell.angle_alpha   90.00
_cell.angle_beta   90.00
_cell.angle_gamma   90.00
#
_symmetry.space_group_name_H-M   'P 1'
#
loop_
_entity.id
_entity.type
_entity.pdbx_description
1 polymer ?
#
loop_
_entity_poly.entity_id
_entity_poly.type
_entity_poly.pdbx_seq_one_letter_code
_entity_poly.pdbx_strand_id
1 'polypeptide(L)'
;MSEYSERAETSTAEDESADVRTGTAGVVAAIWCELFEVPRVDPHDDFFALGGHSMLAVRMASRLRTELGFRVPVRTILENPTVDGLSHLLAEAAESARDGNDQKRS
;
A
#
# COMPACT_ATOMS: atom_id res chain seq x y z
N MET A 1 33.63 31.39 -25.96
CA MET A 1 34.49 30.85 -24.89
C MET A 1 33.60 30.08 -23.95
N SER A 2 33.83 28.77 -23.92
CA SER A 2 33.32 27.71 -23.04
C SER A 2 31.87 27.76 -22.57
N GLU A 3 31.07 27.03 -23.33
CA GLU A 3 29.97 26.22 -22.79
C GLU A 3 30.52 25.28 -21.72
N TYR A 4 30.03 25.41 -20.49
CA TYR A 4 30.28 24.42 -19.44
C TYR A 4 29.29 23.27 -19.64
N SER A 5 29.63 22.37 -20.56
CA SER A 5 29.14 21.00 -20.51
C SER A 5 29.85 20.31 -19.36
N GLU A 6 29.16 19.97 -18.28
CA GLU A 6 29.50 18.78 -17.48
C GLU A 6 28.38 18.41 -16.48
N ARG A 7 27.59 17.40 -16.87
CA ARG A 7 27.18 16.21 -16.10
C ARG A 7 26.60 16.35 -14.67
N ALA A 8 25.34 15.96 -14.54
CA ALA A 8 24.88 14.76 -13.79
C ALA A 8 23.35 14.67 -13.96
N GLU A 9 22.82 13.87 -14.88
CA GLU A 9 22.34 12.51 -14.60
C GLU A 9 22.46 12.10 -13.12
N THR A 10 21.47 12.48 -12.32
CA THR A 10 21.13 11.66 -11.16
C THR A 10 19.63 11.67 -10.89
N SER A 11 19.10 10.46 -10.82
CA SER A 11 17.98 10.06 -9.97
C SER A 11 16.58 10.17 -10.57
N THR A 12 16.32 9.33 -11.58
CA THR A 12 15.02 8.67 -11.75
C THR A 12 14.69 7.82 -10.51
N ALA A 13 14.39 8.48 -9.39
CA ALA A 13 13.91 7.84 -8.14
C ALA A 13 12.66 8.55 -7.60
N GLU A 14 12.09 9.48 -8.37
CA GLU A 14 10.94 10.28 -7.97
C GLU A 14 9.58 9.66 -8.40
N ASP A 15 9.59 8.60 -9.21
CA ASP A 15 8.37 7.95 -9.70
C ASP A 15 7.82 6.86 -8.74
N GLU A 16 8.70 6.09 -8.06
CA GLU A 16 8.28 5.05 -7.11
C GLU A 16 7.70 5.61 -5.79
N SER A 17 8.06 6.83 -5.40
CA SER A 17 7.54 7.48 -4.18
C SER A 17 6.15 8.12 -4.35
N ALA A 18 5.68 8.31 -5.59
CA ALA A 18 4.36 8.88 -5.87
C ALA A 18 3.24 7.83 -5.74
N ASP A 19 3.57 6.57 -6.02
CA ASP A 19 2.61 5.47 -6.04
C ASP A 19 2.10 5.12 -4.64
N VAL A 20 2.98 5.20 -3.62
CA VAL A 20 2.59 4.89 -2.24
C VAL A 20 1.61 5.91 -1.64
N ARG A 21 1.55 7.13 -2.20
CA ARG A 21 0.63 8.18 -1.73
C ARG A 21 -0.71 8.21 -2.48
N THR A 22 -0.90 7.38 -3.49
CA THR A 22 -2.11 7.39 -4.32
C THR A 22 -2.72 5.98 -4.39
N GLY A 23 -4.05 5.87 -4.43
CA GLY A 23 -4.71 4.58 -4.56
C GLY A 23 -4.59 3.68 -3.31
N THR A 24 -4.42 2.37 -3.52
CA THR A 24 -4.49 1.35 -2.47
C THR A 24 -3.35 1.47 -1.46
N ALA A 25 -2.15 1.83 -1.90
CA ALA A 25 -0.98 1.99 -1.03
C ALA A 25 -1.16 3.13 -0.02
N GLY A 26 -1.78 4.24 -0.43
CA GLY A 26 -2.09 5.36 0.47
C GLY A 26 -3.09 4.98 1.56
N VAL A 27 -4.09 4.16 1.23
CA VAL A 27 -5.05 3.62 2.20
C VAL A 27 -4.35 2.72 3.21
N VAL A 28 -3.49 1.80 2.73
CA VAL A 28 -2.73 0.89 3.60
C VAL A 28 -1.81 1.68 4.54
N ALA A 29 -1.04 2.63 4.01
CA ALA A 29 -0.13 3.45 4.79
C ALA A 29 -0.86 4.31 5.83
N ALA A 30 -1.98 4.94 5.46
CA ALA A 30 -2.79 5.74 6.39
C ALA A 30 -3.31 4.90 7.56
N ILE A 31 -3.85 3.70 7.28
CA ILE A 31 -4.32 2.79 8.32
C ILE A 31 -3.17 2.36 9.24
N TRP A 32 -1.97 2.11 8.71
CA TRP A 32 -0.80 1.82 9.55
C TRP A 32 -0.39 2.98 10.43
N CYS A 33 -0.29 4.19 9.89
CA CYS A 33 0.02 5.38 10.68
C CYS A 33 -0.96 5.53 11.86
N GLU A 34 -2.25 5.31 11.61
CA GLU A 34 -3.28 5.35 12.67
C GLU A 34 -3.19 4.19 13.67
N LEU A 35 -2.76 3.00 13.25
CA LEU A 35 -2.68 1.82 14.12
C LEU A 35 -1.43 1.83 15.00
N PHE A 36 -0.32 2.35 14.49
CA PHE A 36 0.96 2.43 15.17
C PHE A 36 1.23 3.79 15.82
N GLU A 37 0.33 4.76 15.63
CA GLU A 37 0.46 6.13 16.14
C GLU A 37 1.76 6.81 15.66
N VAL A 38 2.15 6.54 14.41
CA VAL A 38 3.35 7.09 13.77
C VAL A 38 2.98 8.11 12.69
N PRO A 39 3.82 9.14 12.46
CA PRO A 39 3.53 10.17 11.47
C PRO A 39 3.63 9.68 10.02
N ARG A 40 4.49 8.67 9.77
CA ARG A 40 4.75 8.11 8.46
C ARG A 40 5.26 6.67 8.59
N VAL A 41 4.88 5.84 7.63
CA VAL A 41 5.45 4.52 7.38
C VAL A 41 6.12 4.49 6.00
N ASP A 42 7.17 3.70 5.88
CA ASP A 42 7.87 3.41 4.62
C ASP A 42 7.16 2.27 3.86
N PRO A 43 7.21 2.26 2.51
CA PRO A 43 6.64 1.17 1.71
C PRO A 43 7.15 -0.22 2.12
N HIS A 44 8.41 -0.27 2.56
CA HIS A 44 9.10 -1.51 2.94
C HIS A 44 9.09 -1.76 4.45
N ASP A 45 8.45 -0.91 5.25
CA ASP A 45 8.30 -1.16 6.68
C ASP A 45 7.54 -2.46 6.91
N ASP A 46 8.07 -3.29 7.80
CA ASP A 46 7.43 -4.54 8.18
C ASP A 46 6.45 -4.31 9.34
N PHE A 47 5.24 -4.82 9.19
CA PHE A 47 4.16 -4.73 10.17
C PHE A 47 4.59 -5.21 11.55
N PHE A 48 5.32 -6.31 11.64
CA PHE A 48 5.79 -6.88 12.90
C PHE A 48 6.98 -6.11 13.46
N ALA A 49 7.85 -5.58 12.60
CA ALA A 49 8.95 -4.70 13.01
C ALA A 49 8.43 -3.40 13.66
N LEU A 50 7.28 -2.89 13.22
CA LEU A 50 6.57 -1.76 13.82
C LEU A 50 5.84 -2.11 15.14
N GLY A 51 5.89 -3.37 15.59
CA GLY A 51 5.20 -3.85 16.79
C GLY A 51 3.81 -4.47 16.52
N GLY A 52 3.53 -4.80 15.26
CA GLY A 52 2.28 -5.41 14.83
C GLY A 52 2.04 -6.78 15.44
N HIS A 53 0.78 -7.07 15.75
CA HIS A 53 0.35 -8.35 16.31
C HIS A 53 -1.02 -8.76 15.74
N SER A 54 -1.44 -10.00 16.00
CA SER A 54 -2.64 -10.59 15.40
C SER A 54 -3.91 -9.74 15.59
N MET A 55 -4.08 -9.12 16.76
CA MET A 55 -5.22 -8.22 17.01
C MET A 55 -5.14 -6.92 16.18
N LEU A 56 -3.95 -6.35 15.96
CA LEU A 56 -3.78 -5.21 15.05
C LEU A 56 -4.06 -5.63 13.61
N ALA A 57 -3.62 -6.82 13.18
CA ALA A 57 -3.91 -7.33 11.84
C ALA A 57 -5.43 -7.52 11.61
N VAL A 58 -6.16 -8.00 12.61
CA VAL A 58 -7.64 -8.10 12.56
C VAL A 58 -8.30 -6.72 12.46
N ARG A 59 -7.81 -5.73 13.22
CA ARG A 59 -8.29 -4.35 13.14
C ARG A 59 -8.02 -3.75 11.77
N MET A 60 -6.82 -3.95 11.24
CA MET A 60 -6.42 -3.52 9.91
C MET A 60 -7.31 -4.13 8.83
N ALA A 61 -7.51 -5.45 8.83
CA ALA A 61 -8.41 -6.13 7.89
C ALA A 61 -9.84 -5.56 7.92
N SER A 62 -10.31 -5.15 9.09
CA SER A 62 -11.63 -4.54 9.24
C SER A 62 -11.69 -3.13 8.65
N ARG A 63 -10.65 -2.31 8.85
CA ARG A 63 -10.56 -0.96 8.25
C ARG A 63 -10.40 -1.02 6.73
N LEU A 64 -9.48 -1.86 6.24
CA LEU A 64 -9.28 -2.07 4.81
C LEU A 64 -10.57 -2.49 4.10
N ARG A 65 -11.38 -3.36 4.71
CA ARG A 65 -12.67 -3.75 4.15
C ARG A 65 -13.62 -2.55 4.01
N THR A 66 -13.64 -1.65 4.99
CA THR A 66 -14.48 -0.44 4.96
C THR A 66 -14.00 0.52 3.86
N GLU A 67 -12.70 0.74 3.75
CA GLU A 67 -12.12 1.68 2.77
C GLU A 67 -12.15 1.15 1.33
N LEU A 68 -11.88 -0.15 1.13
CA LEU A 68 -11.75 -0.76 -0.20
C LEU A 68 -13.06 -1.40 -0.70
N GLY A 69 -14.04 -1.61 0.18
CA GLY A 69 -15.34 -2.17 -0.19
C GLY A 69 -15.35 -3.69 -0.42
N PHE A 70 -14.23 -4.39 -0.24
CA PHE A 70 -14.16 -5.85 -0.34
C PHE A 70 -13.45 -6.49 0.86
N ARG A 71 -13.69 -7.78 1.07
CA ARG A 71 -13.13 -8.50 2.22
C ARG A 71 -11.63 -8.71 2.05
N VAL A 72 -10.85 -8.16 2.98
CA VAL A 72 -9.41 -8.47 3.12
C VAL A 72 -9.20 -9.58 4.15
N PRO A 73 -8.66 -10.75 3.78
CA PRO A 73 -8.31 -11.80 4.73
C PRO A 73 -7.14 -11.36 5.63
N VAL A 74 -7.21 -11.64 6.94
CA VAL A 74 -6.10 -11.40 7.88
C VAL A 74 -4.83 -12.13 7.45
N ARG A 75 -4.99 -13.33 6.87
CA ARG A 75 -3.90 -14.12 6.31
C ARG A 75 -3.06 -13.29 5.31
N THR A 76 -3.69 -12.54 4.42
CA THR A 76 -3.00 -11.72 3.41
C THR A 76 -2.08 -10.70 4.05
N ILE A 77 -2.49 -10.08 5.16
CA ILE A 77 -1.70 -9.12 5.93
C ILE A 77 -0.50 -9.80 6.60
N LEU A 78 -0.69 -11.01 7.13
CA LEU A 78 0.39 -11.75 7.79
C LEU A 78 1.40 -12.35 6.80
N GLU A 79 0.94 -12.69 5.59
CA GLU A 79 1.79 -13.22 4.51
C GLU A 79 2.54 -12.12 3.75
N ASN A 80 1.98 -10.90 3.70
CA ASN A 80 2.58 -9.73 3.06
C ASN A 80 2.60 -8.56 4.05
N PRO A 81 3.51 -8.59 5.04
CA PRO A 81 3.53 -7.62 6.13
C PRO A 81 4.21 -6.30 5.74
N THR A 82 4.26 -5.92 4.46
CA THR A 82 4.80 -4.63 3.99
C THR A 82 3.69 -3.79 3.36
N VAL A 83 3.78 -2.44 3.41
CA VAL A 83 2.79 -1.58 2.73
C VAL A 83 2.78 -1.91 1.25
N ASP A 84 3.96 -1.98 0.64
CA ASP A 84 4.14 -2.24 -0.79
C ASP A 84 3.50 -3.58 -1.21
N GLY A 85 3.94 -4.68 -0.60
CA GLY A 85 3.45 -6.02 -0.93
C GLY A 85 1.96 -6.20 -0.66
N LEU A 86 1.44 -5.65 0.44
CA LEU A 86 0.02 -5.69 0.72
C LEU A 86 -0.78 -4.85 -0.28
N SER A 87 -0.30 -3.64 -0.61
CA SER A 87 -1.00 -2.73 -1.51
C SER A 87 -1.13 -3.27 -2.93
N HIS A 88 -0.09 -3.94 -3.44
CA HIS A 88 -0.08 -4.58 -4.75
C HIS A 88 -1.18 -5.65 -4.85
N LEU A 89 -1.23 -6.57 -3.89
CA LEU A 89 -2.24 -7.63 -3.85
C LEU A 89 -3.67 -7.09 -3.71
N LEU A 90 -3.83 -6.00 -2.94
CA LEU A 90 -5.13 -5.37 -2.76
C LEU A 90 -5.56 -4.58 -4.01
N ALA A 91 -4.63 -4.00 -4.77
CA ALA A 91 -4.92 -3.37 -6.06
C ALA A 91 -5.41 -4.39 -7.08
N GLU A 92 -4.71 -5.53 -7.22
CA GLU A 92 -5.14 -6.63 -8.10
C GLU A 92 -6.52 -7.20 -7.71
N ALA A 93 -6.77 -7.33 -6.40
CA ALA A 93 -8.07 -7.78 -5.88
C ALA A 93 -9.19 -6.77 -6.17
N ALA A 94 -8.90 -5.47 -6.09
CA ALA A 94 -9.85 -4.40 -6.40
C ALA A 94 -10.21 -4.39 -7.89
N GLU A 95 -9.24 -4.61 -8.78
CA GLU A 95 -9.46 -4.74 -10.22
C GLU A 95 -10.32 -5.97 -10.55
N SER A 96 -9.95 -7.14 -10.00
CA SER A 96 -10.72 -8.37 -10.17
C SER A 96 -12.17 -8.25 -9.67
N ALA A 97 -12.39 -7.48 -8.59
CA ALA A 97 -13.72 -7.22 -8.06
C ALA A 97 -14.55 -6.29 -8.94
N ARG A 98 -13.93 -5.38 -9.70
CA ARG A 98 -14.60 -4.52 -10.68
C ARG A 98 -15.03 -5.31 -11.91
N ASP A 99 -14.13 -6.10 -12.48
CA ASP A 99 -14.39 -6.93 -13.66
C ASP A 99 -15.52 -7.94 -13.42
N GLY A 100 -15.51 -8.61 -12.27
CA GLY A 100 -16.56 -9.56 -11.89
C GLY A 100 -17.94 -8.93 -11.67
N ASN A 101 -18.01 -7.64 -11.35
CA ASN A 101 -19.27 -6.92 -11.15
C ASN A 101 -19.90 -6.45 -12.46
N ASP A 102 -19.08 -6.13 -13.47
CA ASP A 102 -19.56 -5.78 -14.83
C ASP A 102 -20.18 -6.97 -15.56
N GLN A 103 -19.65 -8.18 -15.36
CA GLN A 103 -20.18 -9.39 -15.99
C GLN A 103 -21.57 -9.82 -15.48
N LYS A 104 -21.98 -9.39 -14.28
CA LYS A 104 -23.24 -9.83 -13.63
C LYS A 104 -24.44 -8.91 -13.93
N ARG A 105 -24.23 -7.84 -14.71
CA ARG A 105 -25.23 -6.81 -15.05
C ARG A 105 -25.71 -6.85 -16.51
N SER A 106 -25.28 -7.84 -17.30
CA SER A 106 -25.73 -8.07 -18.69
C SER A 106 -26.70 -9.23 -18.80
#